data_AF-A0A3C1TZZ1-F1
#
_entry.id   AF-A0A3C1TZZ1-F1
#
_cell.length_a   1.000
_cell.length_b   1.000
_cell.length_c   1.000
_cell.angle_alpha   90.00
_cell.angle_beta   90.00
_cell.angle_gamma   90.00
#
_symmetry.space_group_name_H-M   'P 1'
#
loop_
_entity.id
_entity.type
_entity.pdbx_description
1 polymer ?
#
loop_
_entity_poly.entity_id
_entity_poly.type
_entity_poly.pdbx_seq_one_letter_code
_entity_poly.pdbx_strand_id
1 'polypeptide(L)' 'RRFQPVFVDEPTVEDTIFVLRGLKEKYELHHGVRITDDALIAAARLSQRYIAERFLPDKAIDVM' A
#
# COMPACT_ATOMS: atom_id res chain seq x y z
N ARG A 1 23.53 6.00 24.02
CA ARG A 1 22.28 5.20 24.18
C ARG A 1 22.44 3.95 23.32
N ARG A 2 22.18 2.75 23.86
CA ARG A 2 22.16 1.52 23.04
C ARG A 2 20.76 1.37 22.45
N PHE A 3 20.65 1.09 21.15
CA PHE A 3 19.38 0.84 20.49
C PHE A 3 18.98 -0.62 20.68
N GLN A 4 17.69 -0.86 20.90
CA GLN A 4 17.10 -2.20 20.86
C GLN A 4 16.54 -2.44 19.45
N PRO A 5 16.86 -3.57 18.80
CA PRO A 5 16.26 -3.92 17.51
C PRO A 5 14.74 -4.12 17.64
N VAL A 6 13.98 -3.55 16.71
CA VAL A 6 12.54 -3.78 16.53
C VAL A 6 12.35 -4.36 15.15
N PHE A 7 11.78 -5.56 15.07
CA PHE A 7 11.45 -6.20 13.80
C PHE A 7 10.14 -5.65 13.26
N VAL A 8 10.11 -5.37 11.96
CA VAL A 8 8.93 -4.88 11.24
C VAL A 8 8.81 -5.72 9.98
N ASP A 9 7.80 -6.58 9.96
CA ASP A 9 7.54 -7.47 8.85
C ASP A 9 6.72 -6.76 7.75
N GLU A 10 6.78 -7.30 6.53
CA GLU A 10 5.93 -6.85 5.42
C GLU A 10 4.44 -7.12 5.76
N PRO A 11 3.54 -6.15 5.56
CA PRO A 11 2.12 -6.35 5.78
C PRO A 11 1.52 -7.36 4.80
N THR A 12 0.41 -7.98 5.20
CA THR A 12 -0.37 -8.79 4.28
C THR A 12 -1.06 -7.93 3.21
N VAL A 13 -1.62 -8.58 2.18
CA VAL A 13 -2.44 -7.88 1.18
C VAL A 13 -3.63 -7.19 1.82
N GLU A 14 -4.28 -7.84 2.79
CA GLU A 14 -5.46 -7.28 3.47
C GLU A 14 -5.07 -6.06 4.29
N ASP A 15 -3.98 -6.14 5.06
CA ASP A 15 -3.42 -5.01 5.81
C ASP A 15 -3.07 -3.85 4.87
N THR A 16 -2.48 -4.17 3.72
CA THR A 16 -2.15 -3.16 2.70
C THR A 16 -3.40 -2.48 2.16
N ILE A 17 -4.48 -3.22 1.87
CA ILE A 17 -5.75 -2.61 1.44
C ILE A 17 -6.28 -1.65 2.50
N PHE A 18 -6.19 -1.98 3.79
CA PHE A 18 -6.57 -1.06 4.87
C PHE A 18 -5.70 0.20 4.89
N VAL A 19 -4.37 0.06 4.72
CA VAL A 19 -3.46 1.21 4.61
C VAL A 19 -3.85 2.09 3.42
N LEU A 20 -4.08 1.51 2.24
CA LEU A 20 -4.47 2.24 1.04
C LEU A 20 -5.79 2.98 1.21
N ARG A 21 -6.79 2.36 1.85
CA ARG A 21 -8.08 3.02 2.18
C ARG A 21 -7.88 4.23 3.09
N GLY A 22 -6.95 4.16 4.05
CA GLY A 22 -6.59 5.29 4.90
C GLY A 22 -5.86 6.42 4.16
N LEU A 23 -5.12 6.10 3.08
CA LEU A 23 -4.39 7.07 2.27
C LEU A 23 -5.24 7.66 1.13
N LYS A 24 -6.30 6.97 0.72
CA LYS A 24 -7.14 7.29 -0.44
C LYS A 24 -7.53 8.76 -0.50
N GLU A 25 -8.13 9.32 0.54
CA GLU A 25 -8.65 10.70 0.52
C GLU A 25 -7.55 11.73 0.21
N LYS A 26 -6.34 11.50 0.76
CA LYS A 26 -5.18 12.37 0.52
C LYS A 26 -4.73 12.31 -0.94
N TYR A 27 -4.70 11.12 -1.54
CA TYR A 27 -4.30 10.93 -2.94
C TYR A 27 -5.37 11.42 -3.92
N GLU A 28 -6.65 11.21 -3.63
CA GLU A 28 -7.77 11.75 -4.40
C GLU A 28 -7.69 13.28 -4.46
N LEU A 29 -7.46 13.94 -3.31
CA LEU A 29 -7.29 15.39 -3.24
C LEU A 29 -6.04 15.86 -4.01
N HIS A 30 -4.92 15.15 -3.86
CA HIS A 30 -3.66 15.54 -4.50
C HIS A 30 -3.73 15.44 -6.03
N HIS A 31 -4.35 14.39 -6.56
CA HIS A 31 -4.41 14.12 -8.00
C HIS A 31 -5.70 14.63 -8.66
N GLY A 32 -6.72 15.04 -7.90
CA GLY A 32 -8.00 15.48 -8.43
C GLY A 32 -8.80 14.36 -9.07
N VAL A 33 -8.62 13.12 -8.61
CA VAL A 33 -9.27 11.91 -9.15
C VAL A 33 -10.06 11.20 -8.06
N ARG A 34 -10.98 10.31 -8.47
CA ARG A 34 -11.69 9.42 -7.56
C ARG A 34 -11.17 8.00 -7.71
N ILE A 35 -10.72 7.41 -6.62
CA ILE A 35 -10.17 6.06 -6.56
C ILE A 35 -11.25 5.10 -6.05
N THR A 36 -11.60 4.09 -6.84
CA THR A 36 -12.60 3.10 -6.45
C THR A 36 -12.02 2.09 -5.45
N ASP A 37 -12.87 1.46 -4.64
CA ASP A 37 -12.38 0.44 -3.70
C ASP A 37 -11.78 -0.77 -4.44
N ASP A 38 -12.38 -1.16 -5.57
CA ASP A 38 -11.87 -2.22 -6.44
C ASP A 38 -10.46 -1.89 -6.97
N ALA A 39 -10.16 -0.62 -7.25
CA ALA A 39 -8.82 -0.19 -7.69
C ALA A 39 -7.79 -0.39 -6.57
N LEU A 40 -8.14 -0.12 -5.30
CA LEU A 40 -7.26 -0.37 -4.15
C LEU A 40 -6.96 -1.86 -3.98
N ILE A 41 -7.99 -2.70 -4.12
CA ILE A 41 -7.86 -4.16 -4.05
C ILE A 41 -6.97 -4.67 -5.19
N ALA A 42 -7.17 -4.15 -6.40
CA ALA A 42 -6.37 -4.50 -7.56
C ALA A 42 -4.91 -4.07 -7.39
N ALA A 43 -4.65 -2.83 -6.94
CA ALA A 43 -3.31 -2.31 -6.67
C ALA A 43 -2.53 -3.22 -5.69
N ALA A 44 -3.14 -3.58 -4.56
CA ALA A 44 -2.52 -4.47 -3.58
C ALA A 44 -2.23 -5.88 -4.14
N ARG A 45 -3.21 -6.52 -4.80
CA ARG A 45 -3.06 -7.89 -5.32
C ARG A 45 -2.10 -7.98 -6.50
N LEU A 46 -2.18 -7.04 -7.44
CA LEU A 46 -1.38 -7.07 -8.66
C LEU A 46 0.07 -6.66 -8.38
N SER A 47 0.30 -5.65 -7.53
CA SER A 47 1.67 -5.30 -7.11
C SER A 47 2.33 -6.44 -6.35
N GLN A 48 1.62 -7.14 -5.46
CA GLN A 48 2.15 -8.32 -4.79
C GLN A 48 2.54 -9.42 -5.78
N ARG A 49 1.68 -9.68 -6.78
CA ARG A 49 1.87 -10.77 -7.74
C ARG A 49 2.97 -10.51 -8.76
N TYR A 50 3.11 -9.28 -9.23
CA TYR A 50 3.94 -8.98 -10.41
C TYR A 50 5.15 -8.09 -10.12
N ILE A 51 5.21 -7.42 -8.97
CA ILE A 51 6.36 -6.60 -8.56
C ILE A 51 7.05 -7.30 -7.38
N ALA A 52 7.97 -8.22 -7.71
CA ALA A 52 8.67 -9.06 -6.73
C ALA A 52 9.87 -8.34 -6.06
N GLU A 53 10.47 -7.36 -6.73
CA GLU A 53 11.66 -6.63 -6.26
C GLU A 53 11.36 -5.59 -5.16
N ARG A 54 10.10 -5.46 -4.74
CA ARG A 54 9.63 -4.48 -3.75
C ARG A 54 8.65 -5.13 -2.77
N PHE A 55 8.53 -4.50 -1.61
CA PHE A 55 7.67 -4.95 -0.53
C PHE A 55 6.42 -4.07 -0.43
N LEU A 56 5.32 -4.65 0.03
CA LEU A 56 4.14 -3.93 0.49
C LEU A 56 4.46 -3.11 1.75
N PRO A 57 3.70 -2.05 2.05
CA PRO A 57 2.60 -1.50 1.26
C PRO A 57 3.06 -0.57 0.12
N ASP A 58 4.34 -0.21 0.12
CA ASP A 58 4.96 0.81 -0.73
C ASP A 58 4.70 0.58 -2.24
N LYS A 59 4.98 -0.63 -2.74
CA LYS A 59 4.73 -0.96 -4.15
C LYS A 59 3.26 -0.88 -4.57
N ALA A 60 2.32 -1.00 -3.62
CA ALA A 60 0.90 -0.89 -3.91
C ALA A 60 0.45 0.58 -3.94
N ILE A 61 1.07 1.44 -3.14
CA ILE A 61 0.85 2.89 -3.17
C ILE A 61 1.30 3.47 -4.52
N ASP A 62 2.43 3.00 -5.04
CA ASP A 62 2.99 3.48 -6.30
C ASP A 62 2.16 3.18 -7.55
N VAL A 63 1.28 2.17 -7.48
CA VAL A 63 0.44 1.75 -8.62
C VAL A 63 -1.04 2.10 -8.46
N MET A 64 -1.42 2.71 -7.34
CA MET A 64 -2.77 3.18 -7.04
C MET A 64 -3.10 4.46 -7.81
#